data_AF-A0A8I2H3L1-F1
#
_entry.id   AF-A0A8I2H3L1-F1
#
_cell.length_a   1.000
_cell.length_b   1.000
_cell.length_c   1.000
_cell.angle_alpha   90.00
_cell.angle_beta   90.00
_cell.angle_gamma   90.00
#
_symmetry.space_group_name_H-M   'P 1'
#
loop_
_entity.id
_entity.type
_entity.pdbx_description
1 polymer ?
#
loop_
_entity_poly.entity_id
_entity_poly.type
_entity_poly.pdbx_seq_one_letter_code
_entity_poly.pdbx_strand_id
1 'polypeptide(L)'
;MIQRKTVAKIGLLISAVSAQWSVQADDKLAVILNNLEPSLFAPNIVSTNQFEYGSSLSPDGKKFAFVRALARFSHSALVISHKQGDTWQTPTLLPFSGEFHDTNPYFSKDSNTFYFTSRRPVENVENGIFQMWQVSYDGDKFGKPELVPGKINGDHTVIYPTIHTNKDIYFSSIIKGATGSVDLFLSKYHPDGYQAPIEISELNSTASDADPEVSSDGKLLFFTSMRSGGLGHYDLHVSVKQKDGKWGKPINLGDKINSRRMDSDPILSADGNTLFFSSDKNPDVKAVNNYDELLQRQERIHNGLMNIYSVDITELNQYLREKG
;
A
#
# COMPACT_ATOMS: atom_id res chain seq x y z
N MET A 1 -15.67 -64.21 29.94
CA MET A 1 -16.53 -63.70 28.86
C MET A 1 -16.31 -62.19 28.77
N ILE A 2 -15.37 -61.73 27.94
CA ILE A 2 -15.13 -60.31 27.65
C ILE A 2 -14.86 -60.22 26.15
N GLN A 3 -15.83 -59.69 25.39
CA GLN A 3 -15.71 -59.47 23.95
C GLN A 3 -14.90 -58.20 23.67
N ARG A 4 -13.86 -58.32 22.84
CA ARG A 4 -13.14 -57.20 22.24
C ARG A 4 -14.00 -56.59 21.13
N LYS A 5 -14.30 -55.28 21.21
CA LYS A 5 -14.87 -54.51 20.10
C LYS A 5 -13.76 -54.00 19.20
N THR A 6 -13.83 -54.38 17.93
CA THR A 6 -12.99 -53.88 16.83
C THR A 6 -13.38 -52.44 16.50
N VAL A 7 -12.42 -51.51 16.51
CA VAL A 7 -12.61 -50.14 16.01
C VAL A 7 -12.18 -50.10 14.55
N ALA A 8 -13.11 -49.74 13.66
CA ALA A 8 -12.86 -49.55 12.24
C ALA A 8 -12.05 -48.26 12.01
N LYS A 9 -10.94 -48.35 11.27
CA LYS A 9 -10.21 -47.20 10.76
C LYS A 9 -11.00 -46.58 9.60
N ILE A 10 -11.59 -45.42 9.82
CA ILE A 10 -12.13 -44.56 8.76
C ILE A 10 -10.93 -43.80 8.18
N GLY A 11 -10.56 -44.11 6.95
CA GLY A 11 -9.57 -43.35 6.19
C GLY A 11 -10.13 -41.97 5.85
N LEU A 12 -9.44 -40.92 6.30
CA LEU A 12 -9.75 -39.55 5.93
C LEU A 12 -9.24 -39.34 4.49
N LEU A 13 -10.13 -39.29 3.51
CA LEU A 13 -9.82 -38.76 2.19
C LEU A 13 -9.69 -37.24 2.32
N ILE A 14 -8.45 -36.73 2.19
CA ILE A 14 -8.21 -35.31 2.02
C ILE A 14 -8.59 -34.99 0.56
N SER A 15 -9.83 -34.53 0.35
CA SER A 15 -10.19 -33.90 -0.91
C SER A 15 -9.53 -32.52 -0.94
N ALA A 16 -8.47 -32.39 -1.74
CA ALA A 16 -7.93 -31.10 -2.14
C ALA A 16 -9.02 -30.36 -2.94
N VAL A 17 -9.71 -29.42 -2.30
CA VAL A 17 -10.59 -28.48 -2.99
C VAL A 17 -9.68 -27.37 -3.51
N SER A 18 -9.33 -27.45 -4.79
CA SER A 18 -8.78 -26.29 -5.51
C SER A 18 -9.87 -25.22 -5.59
N ALA A 19 -9.67 -24.12 -4.86
CA ALA A 19 -10.56 -22.98 -4.94
C ALA A 19 -10.50 -22.37 -6.36
N GLN A 20 -11.67 -22.21 -6.97
CA GLN A 20 -11.85 -21.61 -8.29
C GLN A 20 -11.59 -20.10 -8.23
N TRP A 21 -10.48 -19.69 -8.83
CA TRP A 21 -10.13 -18.29 -9.07
C TRP A 21 -11.05 -17.69 -10.13
N SER A 22 -11.85 -16.68 -9.79
CA SER A 22 -12.98 -16.21 -10.61
C SER A 22 -12.72 -14.94 -11.42
N VAL A 23 -11.52 -14.77 -11.96
CA VAL A 23 -11.27 -14.46 -13.38
C VAL A 23 -10.07 -15.33 -13.62
N GLN A 24 -10.18 -16.41 -14.40
CA GLN A 24 -9.02 -17.27 -14.61
C GLN A 24 -7.94 -16.37 -15.21
N ALA A 25 -6.90 -16.08 -14.42
CA ALA A 25 -5.61 -15.75 -14.97
C ALA A 25 -5.41 -16.76 -16.10
N ASP A 26 -5.34 -16.28 -17.34
CA ASP A 26 -4.94 -17.19 -18.39
C ASP A 26 -3.54 -17.73 -18.03
N ASP A 27 -3.15 -18.85 -18.62
CA ASP A 27 -1.90 -19.52 -18.26
C ASP A 27 -0.70 -18.54 -18.32
N LYS A 28 -0.77 -17.52 -19.19
CA LYS A 28 0.24 -16.45 -19.28
C LYS A 28 0.27 -15.57 -18.04
N LEU A 29 -0.86 -15.04 -17.56
CA LEU A 29 -0.87 -14.23 -16.34
C LEU A 29 -0.39 -15.03 -15.12
N ALA A 30 -0.79 -16.30 -15.01
CA ALA A 30 -0.34 -17.16 -13.92
C ALA A 30 1.19 -17.34 -13.94
N VAL A 31 1.79 -17.53 -15.12
CA VAL A 31 3.26 -17.60 -15.27
C VAL A 31 3.92 -16.28 -14.87
N ILE A 32 3.39 -15.14 -15.32
CA ILE A 32 3.93 -13.82 -14.97
C ILE A 32 3.93 -13.61 -13.45
N LEU A 33 2.80 -13.83 -12.78
CA LEU A 33 2.69 -13.64 -11.33
C LEU A 33 3.62 -14.58 -10.55
N ASN A 34 3.79 -15.82 -11.01
CA ASN A 34 4.69 -16.79 -10.37
C ASN A 34 6.17 -16.48 -10.55
N ASN A 35 6.53 -15.64 -11.52
CA ASN A 35 7.90 -15.23 -11.79
C ASN A 35 8.28 -13.89 -11.13
N LEU A 36 7.36 -13.25 -10.41
CA LEU A 36 7.68 -12.03 -9.66
C LEU A 36 8.66 -12.33 -8.52
N GLU A 37 9.70 -11.52 -8.40
CA GLU A 37 10.76 -11.66 -7.40
C GLU A 37 10.87 -10.40 -6.51
N PRO A 38 9.96 -10.20 -5.54
CA PRO A 38 10.06 -9.06 -4.64
C PRO A 38 11.24 -9.20 -3.68
N SER A 39 11.97 -8.11 -3.50
CA SER A 39 13.13 -8.01 -2.61
C SER A 39 13.00 -6.82 -1.67
N LEU A 40 13.68 -6.86 -0.52
CA LEU A 40 13.72 -5.74 0.42
C LEU A 40 14.28 -4.51 -0.29
N PHE A 41 13.57 -3.39 -0.19
CA PHE A 41 14.03 -2.14 -0.77
C PHE A 41 15.08 -1.47 0.12
N ALA A 42 16.25 -1.19 -0.46
CA ALA A 42 17.39 -0.52 0.20
C ALA A 42 17.65 -1.03 1.64
N PRO A 43 18.01 -2.32 1.81
CA PRO A 43 18.12 -2.95 3.13
C PRO A 43 19.15 -2.24 4.00
N ASN A 44 18.80 -2.09 5.28
CA ASN A 44 19.55 -1.32 6.31
C ASN A 44 19.54 0.20 6.14
N ILE A 45 18.91 0.73 5.10
CA ILE A 45 18.73 2.18 4.88
C ILE A 45 17.26 2.56 4.98
N VAL A 46 16.43 1.98 4.11
CA VAL A 46 14.96 2.15 4.13
C VAL A 46 14.35 1.04 4.96
N SER A 47 14.45 -0.21 4.50
CA SER A 47 13.95 -1.37 5.24
C SER A 47 14.97 -1.80 6.29
N THR A 48 14.64 -1.60 7.56
CA THR A 48 15.51 -1.88 8.69
C THR A 48 14.83 -2.79 9.71
N ASN A 49 15.36 -2.91 10.92
CA ASN A 49 14.69 -3.61 12.03
C ASN A 49 13.66 -2.73 12.75
N GLN A 50 13.36 -1.54 12.21
CA GLN A 50 12.32 -0.63 12.69
C GLN A 50 11.02 -0.84 11.90
N PHE A 51 10.04 0.03 12.14
CA PHE A 51 8.72 -0.07 11.52
C PHE A 51 8.61 0.91 10.34
N GLU A 52 8.77 0.39 9.12
CA GLU A 52 8.68 1.18 7.88
C GLU A 52 7.52 0.75 6.99
N TYR A 53 6.75 1.72 6.52
CA TYR A 53 5.65 1.51 5.60
C TYR A 53 5.34 2.82 4.85
N GLY A 54 4.34 2.81 3.97
CA GLY A 54 3.80 3.98 3.25
C GLY A 54 4.88 4.83 2.59
N SER A 55 5.11 4.68 1.29
CA SER A 55 6.21 5.39 0.64
C SER A 55 5.83 6.08 -0.65
N SER A 56 6.73 6.91 -1.16
CA SER A 56 6.62 7.58 -2.43
C SER A 56 8.00 7.88 -3.01
N LEU A 57 8.14 7.64 -4.30
CA LEU A 57 9.35 7.93 -5.07
C LEU A 57 9.15 9.25 -5.83
N SER A 58 10.14 10.15 -5.78
CA SER A 58 10.13 11.34 -6.60
C SER A 58 10.15 10.96 -8.10
N PRO A 59 9.50 11.73 -8.99
CA PRO A 59 9.46 11.40 -10.42
C PRO A 59 10.82 11.24 -11.10
N ASP A 60 11.88 11.88 -10.58
CA ASP A 60 13.26 11.72 -11.06
C ASP A 60 13.97 10.46 -10.52
N GLY A 61 13.31 9.69 -9.64
CA GLY A 61 13.82 8.48 -9.02
C GLY A 61 14.92 8.69 -7.98
N LYS A 62 15.16 9.94 -7.53
CA LYS A 62 16.31 10.28 -6.67
C LYS A 62 15.96 10.47 -5.20
N LYS A 63 14.68 10.55 -4.84
CA LYS A 63 14.24 10.73 -3.46
C LYS A 63 13.14 9.75 -3.13
N PHE A 64 13.24 9.15 -1.96
CA PHE A 64 12.29 8.17 -1.46
C PHE A 64 11.80 8.62 -0.10
N ALA A 65 10.57 9.11 -0.05
CA ALA A 65 9.90 9.47 1.19
C ALA A 65 9.12 8.26 1.71
N PHE A 66 9.15 8.02 3.01
CA PHE A 66 8.44 6.90 3.62
C PHE A 66 8.11 7.19 5.08
N VAL A 67 7.24 6.37 5.67
CA VAL A 67 6.89 6.47 7.08
C VAL A 67 7.86 5.65 7.92
N ARG A 68 8.33 6.24 9.03
CA ARG A 68 8.85 5.50 10.17
C ARG A 68 7.91 5.67 11.35
N ALA A 69 7.53 4.55 11.97
CA ALA A 69 6.63 4.55 13.10
C ALA A 69 7.23 3.90 14.34
N LEU A 70 6.65 4.25 15.48
CA LEU A 70 6.78 3.47 16.70
C LEU A 70 5.86 2.25 16.63
N ALA A 71 6.22 1.19 17.35
CA ALA A 71 5.47 -0.05 17.40
C ALA A 71 3.96 0.20 17.67
N ARG A 72 3.11 -0.62 17.04
CA ARG A 72 1.64 -0.53 17.11
C ARG A 72 1.07 0.81 16.64
N PHE A 73 1.76 1.51 15.73
CA PHE A 73 1.32 2.80 15.18
C PHE A 73 1.11 3.88 16.25
N SER A 74 1.85 3.80 17.36
CA SER A 74 1.71 4.72 18.50
C SER A 74 2.18 6.15 18.19
N HIS A 75 3.05 6.31 17.19
CA HIS A 75 3.41 7.58 16.55
C HIS A 75 4.01 7.29 15.18
N SER A 76 3.91 8.22 14.24
CA SER A 76 4.48 8.09 12.90
C SER A 76 5.05 9.43 12.43
N ALA A 77 6.13 9.36 11.66
CA ALA A 77 6.75 10.51 11.05
C ALA A 77 7.20 10.19 9.62
N LEU A 78 7.25 11.23 8.79
CA LEU A 78 7.73 11.14 7.43
C LEU A 78 9.23 11.39 7.39
N VAL A 79 9.96 10.46 6.79
CA VAL A 79 11.39 10.58 6.54
C VAL A 79 11.66 10.50 5.05
N ILE A 80 12.82 11.00 4.62
CA ILE A 80 13.23 11.02 3.22
C ILE A 80 14.67 10.56 3.08
N SER A 81 14.91 9.63 2.16
CA SER A 81 16.25 9.22 1.72
C SER A 81 16.52 9.80 0.34
N HIS A 82 17.78 10.18 0.12
CA HIS A 82 18.26 10.71 -1.16
C HIS A 82 19.21 9.70 -1.80
N LYS A 83 19.19 9.61 -3.13
CA LYS A 83 20.08 8.77 -3.90
C LYS A 83 21.35 9.55 -4.27
N GLN A 84 22.52 9.03 -3.90
CA GLN A 84 23.82 9.54 -4.34
C GLN A 84 24.48 8.48 -5.23
N GLY A 85 24.61 8.77 -6.52
CA GLY A 85 24.93 7.74 -7.51
C GLY A 85 23.85 6.66 -7.52
N ASP A 86 24.23 5.41 -7.25
CA ASP A 86 23.30 4.28 -7.15
C ASP A 86 22.89 3.89 -5.73
N THR A 87 23.30 4.67 -4.72
CA THR A 87 23.12 4.31 -3.31
C THR A 87 22.20 5.26 -2.58
N TRP A 88 21.20 4.71 -1.89
CA TRP A 88 20.34 5.43 -0.95
C TRP A 88 21.11 5.81 0.30
N GLN A 89 20.96 7.06 0.74
CA GLN A 89 21.62 7.59 1.92
C GLN A 89 20.75 7.41 3.18
N THR A 90 21.36 7.54 4.36
CA THR A 90 20.63 7.53 5.63
C THR A 90 19.48 8.55 5.59
N PRO A 91 18.23 8.13 5.91
CA PRO A 91 17.08 9.01 5.80
C PRO A 91 17.11 10.11 6.87
N THR A 92 16.57 11.28 6.53
CA THR A 92 16.36 12.40 7.45
C THR A 92 14.87 12.68 7.63
N LEU A 93 14.48 13.25 8.77
CA LEU A 93 13.10 13.70 9.01
C LEU A 93 12.72 14.79 8.01
N LEU A 94 11.50 14.73 7.45
CA LEU A 94 10.97 15.85 6.67
C LEU A 94 10.78 17.08 7.57
N PRO A 95 11.10 18.30 7.10
CA PRO A 95 11.20 19.49 7.95
C PRO A 95 9.87 19.93 8.59
N PHE A 96 8.75 19.40 8.09
CA PHE A 96 7.41 19.68 8.60
C PHE A 96 6.78 18.51 9.37
N SER A 97 7.51 17.39 9.54
CA SER A 97 7.00 16.17 10.15
C SER A 97 7.60 15.89 11.53
N GLY A 98 6.93 15.04 12.31
CA GLY A 98 7.41 14.50 13.59
C GLY A 98 6.67 15.01 14.81
N GLU A 99 6.09 16.21 14.74
CA GLU A 99 5.24 16.77 15.81
C GLU A 99 3.88 16.05 15.90
N PHE A 100 3.30 15.69 14.75
CA PHE A 100 2.01 15.04 14.63
C PHE A 100 2.16 13.63 14.06
N HIS A 101 1.10 12.83 14.12
CA HIS A 101 1.03 11.59 13.35
C HIS A 101 0.92 11.97 11.87
N ASP A 102 2.02 11.89 11.15
CA ASP A 102 2.09 12.13 9.71
C ASP A 102 2.35 10.79 9.00
N THR A 103 1.66 10.57 7.88
CA THR A 103 1.73 9.32 7.11
C THR A 103 1.40 9.55 5.64
N ASN A 104 1.48 8.47 4.85
CA ASN A 104 1.12 8.40 3.44
C ASN A 104 1.72 9.53 2.57
N PRO A 105 3.06 9.64 2.51
CA PRO A 105 3.72 10.64 1.69
C PRO A 105 3.42 10.39 0.20
N TYR A 106 3.27 11.45 -0.59
CA TYR A 106 3.10 11.34 -2.05
C TYR A 106 3.71 12.52 -2.80
N PHE A 107 4.73 12.26 -3.63
CA PHE A 107 5.21 13.24 -4.60
C PHE A 107 4.22 13.36 -5.77
N SER A 108 3.78 14.58 -6.07
CA SER A 108 3.03 14.82 -7.31
C SER A 108 3.88 14.47 -8.52
N LYS A 109 3.24 14.03 -9.61
CA LYS A 109 3.95 13.63 -10.84
C LYS A 109 4.66 14.81 -11.51
N ASP A 110 4.17 16.04 -11.32
CA ASP A 110 4.83 17.28 -11.76
C ASP A 110 5.93 17.77 -10.78
N SER A 111 6.17 17.05 -9.68
CA SER A 111 7.21 17.31 -8.68
C SER A 111 7.19 18.68 -8.03
N ASN A 112 6.08 19.43 -8.10
CA ASN A 112 5.98 20.76 -7.49
C ASN A 112 5.23 20.75 -6.15
N THR A 113 4.57 19.64 -5.82
CA THR A 113 3.72 19.50 -4.64
C THR A 113 3.99 18.15 -3.99
N PHE A 114 4.08 18.14 -2.67
CA PHE A 114 4.18 16.92 -1.88
C PHE A 114 2.96 16.82 -0.98
N TYR A 115 2.25 15.72 -1.07
CA TYR A 115 1.05 15.44 -0.29
C TYR A 115 1.39 14.49 0.85
N PHE A 116 0.63 14.59 1.93
CA PHE A 116 0.69 13.66 3.05
C PHE A 116 -0.61 13.73 3.83
N THR A 117 -0.78 12.82 4.78
CA THR A 117 -1.94 12.80 5.67
C THR A 117 -1.47 13.02 7.09
N SER A 118 -2.24 13.79 7.87
CA SER A 118 -1.82 14.18 9.21
C SER A 118 -3.00 14.34 10.15
N ARG A 119 -2.77 14.01 11.43
CA ARG A 119 -3.68 14.35 12.55
C ARG A 119 -3.39 15.72 13.17
N ARG A 120 -2.66 16.59 12.47
CA ARG A 120 -2.47 17.99 12.88
C ARG A 120 -3.83 18.66 13.09
N PRO A 121 -4.02 19.45 14.16
CA PRO A 121 -5.30 20.09 14.45
C PRO A 121 -5.83 20.94 13.29
N VAL A 122 -7.12 20.81 13.02
CA VAL A 122 -7.86 21.62 12.06
C VAL A 122 -9.06 22.23 12.77
N GLU A 123 -9.30 23.51 12.54
CA GLU A 123 -10.43 24.22 13.14
C GLU A 123 -11.75 23.53 12.75
N ASN A 124 -12.64 23.31 13.74
CA ASN A 124 -13.94 22.66 13.56
C ASN A 124 -13.89 21.19 13.07
N VAL A 125 -12.74 20.52 13.20
CA VAL A 125 -12.60 19.07 12.96
C VAL A 125 -12.23 18.40 14.29
N GLU A 126 -12.84 17.24 14.56
CA GLU A 126 -12.52 16.46 15.76
C GLU A 126 -11.05 15.99 15.74
N ASN A 127 -10.41 16.02 16.91
CA ASN A 127 -9.03 15.56 17.06
C ASN A 127 -8.90 14.07 16.68
N GLY A 128 -7.78 13.73 16.04
CA GLY A 128 -7.45 12.35 15.68
C GLY A 128 -7.97 11.90 14.31
N ILE A 129 -8.76 12.72 13.63
CA ILE A 129 -9.13 12.50 12.23
C ILE A 129 -7.93 12.87 11.34
N PHE A 130 -7.50 11.96 10.46
CA PHE A 130 -6.49 12.30 9.46
C PHE A 130 -7.12 13.18 8.38
N GLN A 131 -6.46 14.29 8.11
CA GLN A 131 -6.77 15.18 6.99
C GLN A 131 -5.63 15.12 5.97
N MET A 132 -5.93 15.48 4.73
CA MET A 132 -4.94 15.57 3.66
C MET A 132 -4.32 16.96 3.62
N TRP A 133 -2.99 16.98 3.63
CA TRP A 133 -2.15 18.17 3.60
C TRP A 133 -1.25 18.15 2.36
N GLN A 134 -0.84 19.34 1.95
CA GLN A 134 0.12 19.56 0.88
C GLN A 134 1.21 20.53 1.33
N VAL A 135 2.38 20.42 0.73
CA VAL A 135 3.45 21.42 0.78
C VAL A 135 3.94 21.70 -0.63
N SER A 136 4.31 22.95 -0.91
CA SER A 136 5.07 23.26 -2.11
C SER A 136 6.45 22.61 -2.05
N TYR A 137 6.98 22.21 -3.20
CA TYR A 137 8.28 21.57 -3.31
C TYR A 137 8.97 22.07 -4.59
N ASP A 138 10.22 22.55 -4.47
CA ASP A 138 10.97 23.13 -5.59
C ASP A 138 12.03 22.17 -6.19
N GLY A 139 12.06 20.92 -5.73
CA GLY A 139 13.08 19.94 -6.06
C GLY A 139 14.16 19.77 -4.98
N ASP A 140 14.23 20.67 -4.00
CA ASP A 140 15.17 20.63 -2.89
C ASP A 140 14.48 20.91 -1.54
N LYS A 141 13.66 21.97 -1.49
CA LYS A 141 13.04 22.48 -0.26
C LYS A 141 11.55 22.27 -0.26
N PHE A 142 11.04 22.03 0.95
CA PHE A 142 9.61 21.95 1.23
C PHE A 142 9.11 23.27 1.84
N GLY A 143 7.95 23.72 1.40
CA GLY A 143 7.25 24.87 1.96
C GLY A 143 6.55 24.55 3.28
N LYS A 144 5.60 25.42 3.64
CA LYS A 144 4.76 25.25 4.83
C LYS A 144 3.60 24.30 4.51
N PRO A 145 3.21 23.40 5.44
CA PRO A 145 2.00 22.60 5.31
C PRO A 145 0.73 23.45 5.21
N GLU A 146 -0.08 23.12 4.23
CA GLU A 146 -1.41 23.67 4.01
C GLU A 146 -2.40 22.52 3.83
N LEU A 147 -3.65 22.71 4.27
CA LEU A 147 -4.70 21.74 3.98
C LEU A 147 -4.94 21.71 2.48
N VAL A 148 -5.15 20.51 1.93
CA VAL A 148 -5.59 20.37 0.54
C VAL A 148 -6.95 21.09 0.39
N PRO A 149 -7.06 22.05 -0.56
CA PRO A 149 -8.22 22.92 -0.65
C PRO A 149 -9.44 22.18 -1.20
N GLY A 150 -10.63 22.71 -0.90
CA GLY A 150 -11.90 22.21 -1.40
C GLY A 150 -12.62 21.32 -0.40
N LYS A 151 -13.27 20.26 -0.90
CA LYS A 151 -14.23 19.40 -0.18
C LYS A 151 -13.73 17.96 0.01
N ILE A 152 -12.46 17.69 -0.24
CA ILE A 152 -11.85 16.37 -0.04
C ILE A 152 -11.75 16.01 1.46
N ASN A 153 -11.37 17.01 2.26
CA ASN A 153 -11.29 16.99 3.71
C ASN A 153 -12.68 17.23 4.34
N GLY A 154 -12.88 16.75 5.57
CA GLY A 154 -14.19 16.82 6.24
C GLY A 154 -14.20 16.19 7.64
N ASP A 155 -15.37 15.73 8.09
CA ASP A 155 -15.57 15.01 9.36
C ASP A 155 -15.24 13.50 9.26
N HIS A 156 -14.54 13.11 8.18
CA HIS A 156 -14.09 11.76 7.89
C HIS A 156 -12.56 11.70 7.78
N THR A 157 -12.01 10.50 7.96
CA THR A 157 -10.58 10.23 7.77
C THR A 157 -10.24 10.19 6.29
N VAL A 158 -9.22 10.93 5.87
CA VAL A 158 -8.68 10.91 4.50
C VAL A 158 -7.24 10.44 4.55
N ILE A 159 -6.95 9.30 3.91
CA ILE A 159 -5.64 8.63 3.94
C ILE A 159 -5.22 8.12 2.56
N TYR A 160 -3.93 7.83 2.38
CA TYR A 160 -3.36 7.26 1.15
C TYR A 160 -3.64 8.04 -0.14
N PRO A 161 -3.24 9.34 -0.22
CA PRO A 161 -3.41 10.11 -1.43
C PRO A 161 -2.51 9.59 -2.55
N THR A 162 -3.10 9.46 -3.73
CA THR A 162 -2.40 9.26 -4.99
C THR A 162 -2.88 10.27 -6.02
N ILE A 163 -1.94 11.03 -6.57
CA ILE A 163 -2.23 12.13 -7.49
C ILE A 163 -2.01 11.65 -8.92
N HIS A 164 -3.08 11.63 -9.71
CA HIS A 164 -3.01 11.34 -11.13
C HIS A 164 -2.46 12.54 -11.92
N THR A 165 -2.03 12.33 -13.17
CA THR A 165 -1.45 13.37 -14.04
C THR A 165 -2.44 14.48 -14.41
N ASN A 166 -3.74 14.21 -14.35
CA ASN A 166 -4.80 15.23 -14.49
C ASN A 166 -5.11 15.98 -13.18
N LYS A 167 -4.32 15.76 -12.12
CA LYS A 167 -4.44 16.28 -10.76
C LYS A 167 -5.55 15.68 -9.90
N ASP A 168 -6.37 14.77 -10.42
CA ASP A 168 -7.35 14.08 -9.58
C ASP A 168 -6.65 13.27 -8.49
N ILE A 169 -7.27 13.21 -7.31
CA ILE A 169 -6.75 12.46 -6.16
C ILE A 169 -7.56 11.19 -5.95
N TYR A 170 -6.89 10.06 -5.98
CA TYR A 170 -7.40 8.78 -5.49
C TYR A 170 -6.96 8.62 -4.04
N PHE A 171 -7.84 8.14 -3.17
CA PHE A 171 -7.54 8.01 -1.74
C PHE A 171 -8.44 7.00 -1.06
N SER A 172 -8.12 6.68 0.20
CA SER A 172 -8.95 5.85 1.06
C SER A 172 -9.62 6.68 2.15
N SER A 173 -10.84 6.32 2.50
CA SER A 173 -11.61 7.05 3.51
C SER A 173 -12.57 6.15 4.26
N ILE A 174 -13.00 6.64 5.43
CA ILE A 174 -14.04 6.03 6.26
C ILE A 174 -15.22 7.01 6.26
N ILE A 175 -16.14 6.84 5.31
CA ILE A 175 -17.33 7.69 5.16
C ILE A 175 -18.56 6.89 5.57
N LYS A 176 -19.38 7.47 6.46
CA LYS A 176 -20.60 6.83 6.92
C LYS A 176 -21.55 6.54 5.75
N GLY A 177 -21.92 5.27 5.59
CA GLY A 177 -22.85 4.81 4.55
C GLY A 177 -22.18 4.39 3.24
N ALA A 178 -20.85 4.41 3.17
CA ALA A 178 -20.09 3.77 2.09
C ALA A 178 -20.12 2.23 2.20
N THR A 179 -19.60 1.55 1.17
CA THR A 179 -19.76 0.10 0.98
C THR A 179 -19.12 -0.74 2.08
N GLY A 180 -17.91 -0.38 2.53
CA GLY A 180 -17.06 -1.14 3.43
C GLY A 180 -16.68 -0.39 4.71
N SER A 181 -15.66 -0.90 5.41
CA SER A 181 -15.10 -0.26 6.61
C SER A 181 -14.06 0.82 6.29
N VAL A 182 -13.32 0.63 5.20
CA VAL A 182 -12.47 1.61 4.52
C VAL A 182 -12.73 1.38 3.04
N ASP A 183 -12.94 2.46 2.29
CA ASP A 183 -13.31 2.41 0.89
C ASP A 183 -12.39 3.30 0.05
N LEU A 184 -12.32 3.00 -1.25
CA LEU A 184 -11.61 3.78 -2.25
C LEU A 184 -12.49 4.90 -2.79
N PHE A 185 -11.91 6.10 -2.89
CA PHE A 185 -12.56 7.31 -3.38
C PHE A 185 -11.70 8.04 -4.40
N LEU A 186 -12.38 8.83 -5.23
CA LEU A 186 -11.82 9.81 -6.15
C LEU A 186 -12.30 11.20 -5.76
N SER A 187 -11.41 12.18 -5.74
CA SER A 187 -11.77 13.59 -5.72
C SER A 187 -11.22 14.28 -6.96
N LYS A 188 -12.11 14.89 -7.73
CA LYS A 188 -11.75 15.58 -8.97
C LYS A 188 -11.13 16.93 -8.68
N TYR A 189 -10.07 17.26 -9.41
CA TYR A 189 -9.48 18.59 -9.34
C TYR A 189 -10.40 19.64 -9.99
N HIS A 190 -10.56 20.78 -9.33
CA HIS A 190 -11.14 22.00 -9.87
C HIS A 190 -10.23 23.19 -9.48
N PRO A 191 -10.15 24.26 -10.29
CA PRO A 191 -9.33 25.43 -9.95
C PRO A 191 -9.60 26.03 -8.56
N ASP A 192 -10.84 25.93 -8.08
CA ASP A 192 -11.25 26.42 -6.76
C ASP A 192 -11.05 25.40 -5.62
N GLY A 193 -10.42 24.26 -5.90
CA GLY A 193 -10.15 23.18 -4.95
C GLY A 193 -10.74 21.82 -5.35
N TYR A 194 -10.40 20.80 -4.59
CA TYR A 194 -10.83 19.43 -4.83
C TYR A 194 -12.33 19.25 -4.55
N GLN A 195 -13.02 18.48 -5.40
CA GLN A 195 -14.44 18.20 -5.24
C GLN A 195 -14.73 17.24 -4.07
N ALA A 196 -16.01 17.05 -3.74
CA ALA A 196 -16.40 16.10 -2.72
C ALA A 196 -16.00 14.66 -3.12
N PRO A 197 -15.72 13.76 -2.14
CA PRO A 197 -15.38 12.36 -2.41
C PRO A 197 -16.42 11.66 -3.29
N ILE A 198 -15.95 10.97 -4.32
CA ILE A 198 -16.75 10.10 -5.19
C ILE A 198 -16.28 8.67 -4.96
N GLU A 199 -17.16 7.82 -4.45
CA GLU A 199 -16.84 6.42 -4.19
C GLU A 199 -16.53 5.67 -5.50
N ILE A 200 -15.48 4.85 -5.50
CA ILE A 200 -15.12 3.98 -6.63
C ILE A 200 -15.80 2.62 -6.44
N SER A 201 -17.12 2.63 -6.55
CA SER A 201 -17.98 1.47 -6.25
C SER A 201 -17.67 0.21 -7.06
N GLU A 202 -17.03 0.31 -8.23
CA GLU A 202 -16.62 -0.85 -9.03
C GLU A 202 -15.47 -1.64 -8.40
N LEU A 203 -14.69 -1.00 -7.52
CA LEU A 203 -13.55 -1.62 -6.85
C LEU A 203 -13.85 -2.01 -5.41
N ASN A 204 -14.65 -1.21 -4.70
CA ASN A 204 -15.02 -1.46 -3.32
C ASN A 204 -15.80 -2.77 -3.17
N SER A 205 -15.60 -3.39 -2.02
CA SER A 205 -16.28 -4.58 -1.55
C SER A 205 -16.87 -4.32 -0.18
N THR A 206 -17.62 -5.27 0.38
CA THR A 206 -18.10 -5.16 1.77
C THR A 206 -16.97 -5.35 2.78
N ALA A 207 -15.76 -5.66 2.34
CA ALA A 207 -14.57 -5.75 3.19
C ALA A 207 -13.88 -4.38 3.23
N SER A 208 -12.66 -4.33 3.78
CA SER A 208 -11.84 -3.12 3.76
C SER A 208 -11.03 -3.07 2.46
N ASP A 209 -11.15 -2.01 1.69
CA ASP A 209 -10.42 -1.74 0.45
C ASP A 209 -9.69 -0.39 0.54
N ALA A 210 -8.37 -0.39 0.41
CA ALA A 210 -7.54 0.76 0.76
C ALA A 210 -6.31 0.93 -0.16
N ASP A 211 -5.58 2.01 0.07
CA ASP A 211 -4.25 2.32 -0.46
C ASP A 211 -4.18 2.34 -2.00
N PRO A 212 -4.97 3.18 -2.69
CA PRO A 212 -4.97 3.20 -4.14
C PRO A 212 -3.69 3.81 -4.70
N GLU A 213 -3.07 3.16 -5.69
CA GLU A 213 -2.05 3.71 -6.58
C GLU A 213 -2.53 3.59 -8.03
N VAL A 214 -2.83 4.72 -8.65
CA VAL A 214 -3.17 4.80 -10.06
C VAL A 214 -1.94 5.09 -10.91
N SER A 215 -1.77 4.31 -11.97
CA SER A 215 -0.73 4.53 -12.99
C SER A 215 -0.87 5.89 -13.67
N SER A 216 0.24 6.46 -14.14
CA SER A 216 0.31 7.81 -14.73
C SER A 216 -0.62 8.04 -15.92
N ASP A 217 -0.97 6.98 -16.66
CA ASP A 217 -1.89 7.04 -17.80
C ASP A 217 -3.34 6.65 -17.43
N GLY A 218 -3.61 6.39 -16.15
CA GLY A 218 -4.93 6.15 -15.61
C GLY A 218 -5.55 4.80 -15.99
N LYS A 219 -4.76 3.83 -16.50
CA LYS A 219 -5.28 2.54 -16.97
C LYS A 219 -5.20 1.42 -15.95
N LEU A 220 -4.25 1.46 -15.04
CA LEU A 220 -4.08 0.50 -13.95
C LEU A 220 -4.29 1.20 -12.61
N LEU A 221 -4.96 0.52 -11.68
CA LEU A 221 -5.08 0.90 -10.28
C LEU A 221 -4.71 -0.30 -9.40
N PHE A 222 -3.65 -0.14 -8.62
CA PHE A 222 -3.21 -1.07 -7.60
C PHE A 222 -3.80 -0.64 -6.25
N PHE A 223 -4.16 -1.59 -5.40
CA PHE A 223 -4.75 -1.29 -4.09
C PHE A 223 -4.65 -2.51 -3.17
N THR A 224 -4.84 -2.32 -1.87
CA THR A 224 -4.92 -3.42 -0.90
C THR A 224 -6.36 -3.72 -0.51
N SER A 225 -6.64 -4.96 -0.13
CA SER A 225 -7.99 -5.41 0.15
C SER A 225 -8.05 -6.62 1.09
N MET A 226 -9.07 -6.64 1.95
CA MET A 226 -9.44 -7.80 2.80
C MET A 226 -10.54 -8.70 2.18
N ARG A 227 -10.87 -8.50 0.90
CA ARG A 227 -11.87 -9.33 0.20
C ARG A 227 -11.56 -10.82 0.30
N SER A 228 -12.61 -11.65 0.30
CA SER A 228 -12.48 -13.10 0.35
C SER A 228 -11.66 -13.64 -0.83
N GLY A 229 -10.89 -14.71 -0.60
CA GLY A 229 -10.02 -15.33 -1.60
C GLY A 229 -8.57 -14.80 -1.57
N GLY A 230 -8.27 -13.92 -0.61
CA GLY A 230 -6.91 -13.50 -0.27
C GLY A 230 -6.08 -14.54 0.49
N LEU A 231 -4.80 -14.22 0.72
CA LEU A 231 -3.84 -15.04 1.48
C LEU A 231 -3.71 -14.60 2.94
N GLY A 232 -3.82 -13.29 3.19
CA GLY A 232 -3.50 -12.67 4.47
C GLY A 232 -4.61 -11.80 5.03
N HIS A 233 -4.22 -10.82 5.85
CA HIS A 233 -5.10 -9.79 6.37
C HIS A 233 -5.46 -8.80 5.26
N TYR A 234 -4.44 -8.18 4.65
CA TYR A 234 -4.55 -7.31 3.50
C TYR A 234 -3.69 -7.89 2.38
N ASP A 235 -4.25 -7.97 1.17
CA ASP A 235 -3.55 -8.42 -0.02
C ASP A 235 -3.62 -7.37 -1.13
N LEU A 236 -2.53 -7.24 -1.89
CA LEU A 236 -2.44 -6.39 -3.05
C LEU A 236 -3.18 -6.98 -4.25
N HIS A 237 -3.93 -6.10 -4.90
CA HIS A 237 -4.71 -6.35 -6.09
C HIS A 237 -4.42 -5.28 -7.14
N VAL A 238 -4.71 -5.59 -8.40
CA VAL A 238 -4.69 -4.64 -9.52
C VAL A 238 -5.98 -4.72 -10.32
N SER A 239 -6.49 -3.58 -10.77
CA SER A 239 -7.60 -3.50 -11.72
C SER A 239 -7.20 -2.74 -12.98
N VAL A 240 -7.74 -3.20 -14.11
CA VAL A 240 -7.55 -2.60 -15.44
C VAL A 240 -8.80 -1.82 -15.80
N LYS A 241 -8.62 -0.54 -16.16
CA LYS A 241 -9.68 0.32 -16.66
C LYS A 241 -10.14 -0.15 -18.04
N GLN A 242 -11.44 -0.35 -18.17
CA GLN A 242 -12.10 -0.86 -19.37
C GLN A 242 -12.38 0.27 -20.36
N LYS A 243 -12.73 -0.09 -21.61
CA LYS A 243 -13.02 0.85 -22.70
C LYS A 243 -14.21 1.78 -22.44
N ASP A 244 -15.14 1.36 -21.57
CA ASP A 244 -16.28 2.19 -21.13
C ASP A 244 -15.90 3.17 -20.01
N GLY A 245 -14.64 3.16 -19.57
CA GLY A 245 -14.11 4.02 -18.53
C GLY A 245 -14.26 3.48 -17.11
N LYS A 246 -14.90 2.31 -16.92
CA LYS A 246 -15.07 1.68 -15.61
C LYS A 246 -13.87 0.83 -15.23
N TRP A 247 -13.67 0.61 -13.93
CA TRP A 247 -12.68 -0.35 -13.46
C TRP A 247 -13.15 -1.78 -13.65
N GLY A 248 -12.26 -2.64 -14.14
CA GLY A 248 -12.53 -4.08 -14.28
C GLY A 248 -12.48 -4.81 -12.94
N LYS A 249 -12.79 -6.11 -12.98
CA LYS A 249 -12.70 -6.96 -11.79
C LYS A 249 -11.24 -7.01 -11.28
N PRO A 250 -11.00 -6.78 -9.98
CA PRO A 250 -9.65 -6.84 -9.42
C PRO A 250 -9.00 -8.23 -9.51
N ILE A 251 -7.70 -8.22 -9.80
CA ILE A 251 -6.82 -9.37 -9.91
C ILE A 251 -5.91 -9.39 -8.70
N ASN A 252 -5.87 -10.50 -7.95
CA ASN A 252 -4.94 -10.68 -6.83
C ASN A 252 -3.51 -10.90 -7.36
N LEU A 253 -2.50 -10.26 -6.77
CA LEU A 253 -1.10 -10.32 -7.25
C LEU A 253 -0.34 -11.61 -6.89
N GLY A 254 -1.01 -12.60 -6.28
CA GLY A 254 -0.44 -13.92 -6.02
C GLY A 254 0.56 -13.97 -4.87
N ASP A 255 1.02 -15.18 -4.54
CA ASP A 255 1.79 -15.50 -3.33
C ASP A 255 3.26 -15.09 -3.36
N LYS A 256 3.73 -14.56 -4.50
CA LYS A 256 5.04 -13.90 -4.59
C LYS A 256 5.01 -12.54 -3.91
N ILE A 257 3.98 -11.76 -4.20
CA ILE A 257 3.77 -10.41 -3.67
C ILE A 257 3.07 -10.49 -2.31
N ASN A 258 1.94 -11.18 -2.28
CA ASN A 258 1.09 -11.29 -1.10
C ASN A 258 1.56 -12.42 -0.19
N SER A 259 1.31 -12.25 1.10
CA SER A 259 1.76 -13.13 2.16
C SER A 259 0.59 -13.56 3.04
N ARG A 260 0.86 -14.42 4.04
CA ARG A 260 -0.15 -14.76 5.07
C ARG A 260 -0.31 -13.68 6.14
N ARG A 261 0.29 -12.50 5.93
CA ARG A 261 0.31 -11.39 6.88
C ARG A 261 -0.37 -10.17 6.26
N MET A 262 0.22 -8.97 6.35
CA MET A 262 -0.30 -7.73 5.80
C MET A 262 0.59 -7.26 4.67
N ASP A 263 0.00 -7.05 3.50
CA ASP A 263 0.66 -6.51 2.31
C ASP A 263 -0.15 -5.30 1.80
N SER A 264 0.46 -4.12 1.81
CA SER A 264 -0.25 -2.84 1.68
C SER A 264 0.59 -1.75 1.03
N ASP A 265 0.03 -0.54 0.94
CA ASP A 265 0.70 0.68 0.47
C ASP A 265 1.42 0.54 -0.88
N PRO A 266 0.75 0.09 -1.97
CA PRO A 266 1.39 0.02 -3.28
C PRO A 266 1.74 1.41 -3.79
N ILE A 267 2.89 1.56 -4.46
CA ILE A 267 3.29 2.76 -5.19
C ILE A 267 4.14 2.38 -6.40
N LEU A 268 3.99 3.13 -7.51
CA LEU A 268 4.71 2.86 -8.75
C LEU A 268 5.89 3.80 -8.94
N SER A 269 6.94 3.29 -9.58
CA SER A 269 7.95 4.13 -10.23
C SER A 269 7.33 5.00 -11.32
N ALA A 270 8.02 6.08 -11.72
CA ALA A 270 7.51 7.02 -12.73
C ALA A 270 7.18 6.35 -14.08
N ASP A 271 7.94 5.33 -14.47
CA ASP A 271 7.72 4.53 -15.68
C ASP A 271 6.65 3.42 -15.50
N GLY A 272 6.18 3.21 -14.27
CA GLY A 272 5.18 2.20 -13.93
C GLY A 272 5.70 0.75 -13.93
N ASN A 273 7.00 0.53 -14.04
CA ASN A 273 7.59 -0.81 -14.17
C ASN A 273 8.13 -1.38 -12.87
N THR A 274 8.27 -0.57 -11.82
CA THR A 274 8.61 -1.05 -10.47
C THR A 274 7.43 -0.78 -9.55
N LEU A 275 6.98 -1.82 -8.86
CA LEU A 275 6.04 -1.70 -7.75
C LEU A 275 6.83 -1.72 -6.44
N PHE A 276 6.60 -0.74 -5.58
CA PHE A 276 6.99 -0.80 -4.18
C PHE A 276 5.75 -1.06 -3.33
N PHE A 277 5.93 -1.73 -2.21
CA PHE A 277 4.86 -2.04 -1.28
C PHE A 277 5.40 -2.32 0.12
N SER A 278 4.54 -2.19 1.12
CA SER A 278 4.86 -2.50 2.50
C SER A 278 4.40 -3.92 2.83
N SER A 279 5.18 -4.68 3.60
CA SER A 279 4.82 -6.02 4.07
C SER A 279 5.43 -6.33 5.43
N ASP A 280 4.66 -6.93 6.35
CA ASP A 280 5.17 -7.53 7.59
C ASP A 280 5.45 -9.04 7.44
N LYS A 281 5.68 -9.51 6.20
CA LYS A 281 6.06 -10.90 5.95
C LYS A 281 7.32 -11.25 6.75
N ASN A 282 7.20 -12.31 7.54
CA ASN A 282 8.30 -12.86 8.32
C ASN A 282 8.57 -14.29 7.85
N PRO A 283 9.52 -14.51 6.93
CA PRO A 283 9.81 -15.84 6.40
C PRO A 283 10.41 -16.78 7.46
N ASP A 284 10.94 -16.25 8.57
CA ASP A 284 11.72 -16.99 9.56
C ASP A 284 10.96 -17.25 10.88
N VAL A 285 9.64 -17.44 10.82
CA VAL A 285 8.83 -17.79 12.01
C VAL A 285 9.14 -19.20 12.52
N LYS A 286 10.21 -19.31 13.32
CA LYS A 286 10.62 -20.53 14.03
C LYS A 286 10.67 -20.29 15.55
N ALA A 287 10.61 -21.35 16.34
CA ALA A 287 10.89 -21.25 17.77
C ALA A 287 12.37 -20.90 17.98
N VAL A 288 12.67 -20.11 19.01
CA VAL A 288 14.04 -19.82 19.46
C VAL A 288 14.42 -20.77 20.60
N ASN A 289 15.70 -21.12 20.72
CA ASN A 289 16.18 -22.13 21.67
C ASN A 289 16.67 -21.52 22.99
N ASN A 290 17.00 -20.23 23.01
CA ASN A 290 17.49 -19.51 24.18
C ASN A 290 17.21 -18.00 24.07
N TYR A 291 17.51 -17.26 25.15
CA TYR A 291 17.25 -15.83 25.24
C TYR A 291 18.10 -14.98 24.28
N ASP A 292 19.37 -15.33 24.07
CA ASP A 292 20.24 -14.59 23.16
C ASP A 292 19.76 -14.68 21.71
N GLU A 293 19.26 -15.84 21.30
CA GLU A 293 18.64 -16.05 19.98
C GLU A 293 17.38 -15.18 19.82
N LEU A 294 16.58 -15.02 20.88
CA LEU A 294 15.42 -14.13 20.87
C LEU A 294 15.84 -12.68 20.62
N LEU A 295 16.83 -12.17 21.37
CA LEU A 295 17.32 -10.80 21.23
C LEU A 295 17.90 -10.56 19.83
N GLN A 296 18.75 -11.47 19.33
CA GLN A 296 19.30 -11.37 17.99
C GLN A 296 18.23 -11.33 16.91
N ARG A 297 17.09 -12.02 17.11
CA ARG A 297 16.01 -12.02 16.14
C ARG A 297 15.20 -10.73 16.15
N GLN A 298 15.04 -10.09 17.32
CA GLN A 298 14.39 -8.79 17.42
C GLN A 298 15.18 -7.71 16.69
N GLU A 299 16.50 -7.85 16.59
CA GLU A 299 17.37 -6.91 15.88
C GLU A 299 17.45 -7.12 14.36
N ARG A 300 16.79 -8.15 13.80
CA ARG A 300 16.77 -8.40 12.33
C ARG A 300 15.66 -7.59 11.66
N ILE A 301 15.82 -7.34 10.36
CA ILE A 301 14.80 -6.70 9.51
C ILE A 301 13.46 -7.46 9.61
N HIS A 302 13.47 -8.78 9.42
CA HIS A 302 12.27 -9.63 9.54
C HIS A 302 11.94 -10.01 11.00
N ASN A 303 11.76 -9.01 11.86
CA ASN A 303 11.34 -9.20 13.25
C ASN A 303 9.80 -9.17 13.42
N GLY A 304 9.05 -8.99 12.33
CA GLY A 304 7.58 -8.91 12.32
C GLY A 304 7.03 -7.49 12.32
N LEU A 305 7.89 -6.47 12.28
CA LEU A 305 7.50 -5.12 11.86
C LEU A 305 7.39 -5.07 10.33
N MET A 306 6.67 -4.07 9.81
CA MET A 306 6.62 -3.86 8.36
C MET A 306 7.95 -3.37 7.83
N ASN A 307 8.24 -3.81 6.62
CA ASN A 307 9.32 -3.32 5.78
C ASN A 307 8.81 -3.01 4.38
N ILE A 308 9.60 -2.27 3.62
CA ILE A 308 9.28 -1.91 2.22
C ILE A 308 10.01 -2.85 1.27
N TYR A 309 9.28 -3.33 0.27
CA TYR A 309 9.77 -4.19 -0.79
C TYR A 309 9.64 -3.49 -2.15
N SER A 310 10.44 -3.95 -3.11
CA SER A 310 10.33 -3.55 -4.52
C SER A 310 10.35 -4.77 -5.42
N VAL A 311 9.65 -4.69 -6.54
CA VAL A 311 9.59 -5.75 -7.55
C VAL A 311 9.46 -5.15 -8.94
N ASP A 312 10.15 -5.75 -9.91
CA ASP A 312 9.97 -5.45 -11.34
C ASP A 312 8.66 -6.08 -11.82
N ILE A 313 7.76 -5.25 -12.34
CA ILE A 313 6.46 -5.63 -12.87
C ILE A 313 6.35 -5.31 -14.36
N THR A 314 7.45 -5.10 -15.09
CA THR A 314 7.45 -4.71 -16.51
C THR A 314 6.59 -5.65 -17.36
N GLU A 315 6.78 -6.96 -17.21
CA GLU A 315 6.02 -7.96 -17.96
C GLU A 315 4.53 -7.96 -17.58
N LEU A 316 4.21 -7.84 -16.29
CA LEU A 316 2.84 -7.73 -15.80
C LEU A 316 2.17 -6.45 -16.33
N ASN A 317 2.86 -5.33 -16.25
CA ASN A 317 2.40 -4.02 -16.72
C ASN A 317 2.08 -4.08 -18.23
N GLN A 318 2.97 -4.66 -19.04
CA GLN A 318 2.71 -4.89 -20.46
C GLN A 318 1.49 -5.79 -20.69
N TYR A 319 1.43 -6.94 -20.01
CA TYR A 319 0.33 -7.89 -20.17
C TYR A 319 -1.03 -7.28 -19.84
N LEU A 320 -1.15 -6.56 -18.72
CA LEU A 320 -2.42 -5.95 -18.29
C LEU A 320 -2.91 -4.90 -19.29
N ARG A 321 -1.98 -4.20 -19.93
CA ARG A 321 -2.28 -3.16 -20.94
C ARG A 321 -2.68 -3.71 -22.30
N GLU A 322 -2.28 -4.95 -22.62
CA GLU A 322 -2.73 -5.64 -23.84
C GLU A 322 -4.17 -6.16 -23.71
N LYS A 323 -4.69 -6.30 -22.48
CA LYS A 323 -6.01 -6.89 -22.20
C LYS A 323 -7.15 -5.87 -22.00
N GLY A 324 -6.84 -4.61 -21.73
CA GLY A 324 -7.82 -3.51 -21.63
C GLY A 324 -8.03 -2.77 -22.94
#